data_AF-A0A9W6WK64-F1
#
_entry.id   AF-A0A9W6WK64-F1
#
_cell.length_a   1.000
_cell.length_b   1.000
_cell.length_c   1.000
_cell.angle_alpha   90.00
_cell.angle_beta   90.00
_cell.angle_gamma   90.00
#
_symmetry.space_group_name_H-M   'P 1'
#
loop_
_entity.id
_entity.type
_entity.pdbx_description
1 polymer ?
#
loop_
_entity_poly.entity_id
_entity_poly.type
_entity_poly.pdbx_seq_one_letter_code
_entity_poly.pdbx_strand_id
1 'polypeptide(L)'
;METILYGDNLSELLASYKATVLDVLAWFPYGIIHFALPFIVAVLIWLFAPPTSLRSFGFAFGYMNLIGVIIQNLFATAPPWYKILHGLEKANYSMNGSPGGLGRIDDLFGFDMYTTTFTNSPLIFGAFPSLHSACATMDALWLSYLFPKISWVFCIYVFWLWWCTMYLTHHYFMDLVLGSSLAISFFYFVHIVGWVPKKSNGHLSRFSYESLHYHDIFSEDPINNIEVDDAGFIIDDDEFIANS
;
A
#
# COMPACT_ATOMS: atom_id res chain seq x y z
N MET A 1 -6.59 -18.51 10.47
CA MET A 1 -6.72 -17.13 10.99
C MET A 1 -8.02 -16.49 10.49
N GLU A 2 -8.29 -16.44 9.19
CA GLU A 2 -9.55 -15.91 8.63
C GLU A 2 -10.80 -16.62 9.14
N THR A 3 -10.81 -17.96 9.18
CA THR A 3 -11.96 -18.74 9.70
C THR A 3 -12.27 -18.44 11.17
N ILE A 4 -11.25 -18.05 11.95
CA ILE A 4 -11.40 -17.69 13.36
C ILE A 4 -11.91 -16.25 13.52
N LEU A 5 -11.58 -15.36 12.57
CA LEU A 5 -11.92 -13.93 12.63
C LEU A 5 -13.24 -13.58 11.92
N TYR A 6 -13.58 -14.28 10.83
CA TYR A 6 -14.69 -13.93 9.94
C TYR A 6 -15.72 -15.06 9.75
N GLY A 7 -15.50 -16.23 10.35
CA GLY A 7 -16.40 -17.38 10.24
C GLY A 7 -16.34 -18.13 8.90
N ASP A 8 -15.56 -17.63 7.93
CA ASP A 8 -15.30 -18.26 6.63
C ASP A 8 -13.88 -17.88 6.13
N ASN A 9 -13.41 -18.51 5.06
CA ASN A 9 -12.12 -18.22 4.42
C ASN A 9 -12.36 -17.44 3.13
N LEU A 10 -12.44 -16.11 3.24
CA LEU A 10 -12.71 -15.19 2.11
C LEU A 10 -11.74 -15.44 0.96
N SER A 11 -10.47 -15.69 1.27
CA SER A 11 -9.44 -15.97 0.29
C SER A 11 -9.70 -17.27 -0.48
N GLU A 12 -10.20 -18.30 0.22
CA GLU A 12 -10.57 -19.59 -0.38
C GLU A 12 -11.85 -19.49 -1.22
N LEU A 13 -12.85 -18.72 -0.76
CA LEU A 13 -14.07 -18.46 -1.51
C LEU A 13 -13.77 -17.75 -2.84
N LEU A 14 -12.96 -16.70 -2.81
CA LEU A 14 -12.58 -15.95 -4.01
C LEU A 14 -11.80 -16.82 -5.01
N ALA A 15 -10.91 -17.68 -4.52
CA ALA A 15 -10.10 -18.57 -5.36
C ALA A 15 -10.88 -19.79 -5.90
N SER A 16 -12.06 -20.09 -5.35
CA SER A 16 -12.86 -21.25 -5.74
C SER A 16 -13.53 -21.09 -7.12
N TYR A 17 -13.88 -19.85 -7.50
CA TYR A 17 -14.51 -19.55 -8.78
C TYR A 17 -13.47 -19.09 -9.79
N LYS A 18 -13.15 -19.93 -10.78
CA LYS A 18 -12.09 -19.66 -11.77
C LYS A 18 -12.68 -19.39 -13.15
N ALA A 19 -12.29 -18.28 -13.75
CA ALA A 19 -12.67 -17.93 -15.11
C ALA A 19 -11.54 -17.15 -15.80
N THR A 20 -11.31 -17.40 -17.09
CA THR A 20 -10.23 -16.74 -17.87
C THR A 20 -10.30 -15.22 -17.80
N VAL A 21 -11.51 -14.64 -17.81
CA VAL A 21 -11.70 -13.19 -17.69
C VAL A 21 -11.20 -12.70 -16.32
N LEU A 22 -11.50 -13.41 -15.24
CA LEU A 22 -11.05 -13.07 -13.90
C LEU A 22 -9.53 -13.25 -13.76
N ASP A 23 -8.97 -14.27 -14.41
CA ASP A 23 -7.53 -14.49 -14.45
C ASP A 23 -6.81 -13.30 -15.09
N VAL A 24 -7.26 -12.84 -16.26
CA VAL A 24 -6.69 -11.67 -16.94
C VAL A 24 -6.91 -10.38 -16.12
N LEU A 25 -8.09 -10.20 -15.53
CA LEU A 25 -8.38 -9.04 -14.67
C LEU A 25 -7.53 -9.03 -13.39
N ALA A 26 -7.21 -10.19 -12.82
CA ALA A 26 -6.34 -10.29 -11.65
C ALA A 26 -4.87 -10.13 -12.02
N TRP A 27 -4.47 -10.68 -13.16
CA TRP A 27 -3.11 -10.64 -13.67
C TRP A 27 -2.67 -9.23 -14.03
N PHE A 28 -3.53 -8.40 -14.62
CA PHE A 28 -3.08 -7.09 -15.09
C PHE A 28 -2.57 -6.17 -13.95
N PRO A 29 -3.29 -5.99 -12.83
CA PRO A 29 -2.75 -5.24 -11.69
C PRO A 29 -1.58 -5.95 -11.01
N TYR A 30 -1.71 -7.27 -10.77
CA TYR A 30 -0.75 -8.02 -9.97
C TYR A 30 0.55 -8.33 -10.73
N GLY A 31 0.45 -8.84 -11.95
CA GLY A 31 1.58 -9.28 -12.76
C GLY A 31 2.31 -8.16 -13.49
N ILE A 32 1.68 -6.98 -13.66
CA ILE A 32 2.26 -5.86 -14.44
C ILE A 32 2.28 -4.56 -13.63
N ILE A 33 1.10 -3.99 -13.30
CA ILE A 33 1.03 -2.61 -12.77
C ILE A 33 1.79 -2.50 -11.45
N HIS A 34 1.62 -3.46 -10.54
CA HIS A 34 2.27 -3.50 -9.24
C HIS A 34 3.80 -3.26 -9.31
N PHE A 35 4.47 -3.78 -10.34
CA PHE A 35 5.92 -3.65 -10.50
C PHE A 35 6.33 -2.29 -11.08
N ALA A 36 5.53 -1.76 -12.01
CA ALA A 36 5.83 -0.50 -12.69
C ALA A 36 5.41 0.74 -11.89
N LEU A 37 4.33 0.62 -11.11
CA LEU A 37 3.67 1.75 -10.48
C LEU A 37 4.57 2.55 -9.51
N PRO A 38 5.41 1.94 -8.65
CA PRO A 38 6.27 2.71 -7.75
C PRO A 38 7.23 3.64 -8.50
N PHE A 39 7.72 3.23 -9.67
CA PHE A 39 8.59 4.06 -10.51
C PHE A 39 7.81 5.19 -11.19
N ILE A 40 6.60 4.92 -11.66
CA ILE A 40 5.70 5.94 -12.21
C ILE A 40 5.39 6.97 -11.11
N VAL A 41 5.00 6.52 -9.92
CA VAL A 41 4.74 7.38 -8.75
C VAL A 41 5.96 8.21 -8.40
N ALA A 42 7.16 7.62 -8.37
CA ALA A 42 8.41 8.36 -8.14
C ALA A 42 8.62 9.49 -9.17
N VAL A 43 8.37 9.22 -10.46
CA VAL A 43 8.44 10.24 -11.52
C VAL A 43 7.38 11.32 -11.33
N LEU A 44 6.14 10.95 -11.01
CA LEU A 44 5.05 11.90 -10.76
C LEU A 44 5.35 12.79 -9.55
N ILE A 45 5.86 12.21 -8.45
CA ILE A 45 6.31 12.97 -7.28
C ILE A 45 7.43 13.92 -7.68
N TRP A 46 8.41 13.45 -8.46
CA TRP A 46 9.48 14.32 -8.92
C TRP A 46 8.94 15.51 -9.73
N LEU A 47 8.02 15.29 -10.66
CA LEU A 47 7.47 16.33 -11.55
C LEU A 47 6.54 17.32 -10.84
N PHE A 48 5.63 16.80 -10.00
CA PHE A 48 4.45 17.52 -9.53
C PHE A 48 4.45 17.83 -8.02
N ALA A 49 5.32 17.20 -7.23
CA ALA A 49 5.46 17.52 -5.81
C ALA A 49 6.47 18.65 -5.59
N PRO A 50 6.41 19.35 -4.43
CA PRO A 50 7.49 20.22 -3.99
C PRO A 50 8.85 19.49 -3.99
N PRO A 51 9.96 20.18 -4.26
CA PRO A 51 11.31 19.66 -4.03
C PRO A 51 11.46 18.98 -2.67
N THR A 52 12.31 17.94 -2.58
CA THR A 52 12.50 17.03 -1.43
C THR A 52 11.45 15.93 -1.20
N SER A 53 10.22 16.08 -1.70
CA SER A 53 9.16 15.05 -1.53
C SER A 53 9.53 13.65 -2.02
N LEU A 54 10.27 13.54 -3.14
CA LEU A 54 10.75 12.25 -3.67
C LEU A 54 11.68 11.54 -2.68
N ARG A 55 12.50 12.28 -1.94
CA ARG A 55 13.39 11.69 -0.91
C ARG A 55 12.56 11.06 0.21
N SER A 56 11.50 11.75 0.63
CA SER A 56 10.59 11.28 1.67
C SER A 56 9.79 10.06 1.22
N PHE A 57 9.35 10.02 -0.05
CA PHE A 57 8.80 8.81 -0.65
C PHE A 57 9.80 7.66 -0.68
N GLY A 58 11.01 7.90 -1.19
CA GLY A 58 12.06 6.87 -1.28
C GLY A 58 12.42 6.30 0.09
N PHE A 59 12.48 7.15 1.13
CA PHE A 59 12.65 6.70 2.51
C PHE A 59 11.47 5.83 2.95
N ALA A 60 10.24 6.35 2.87
CA ALA A 60 9.05 5.64 3.35
C ALA A 60 8.86 4.30 2.63
N PHE A 61 8.92 4.29 1.30
CA PHE A 61 8.79 3.10 0.47
C PHE A 61 9.91 2.09 0.73
N GLY A 62 11.17 2.55 0.80
CA GLY A 62 12.34 1.69 1.00
C GLY A 62 12.35 1.02 2.38
N TYR A 63 12.17 1.80 3.45
CA TYR A 63 12.18 1.25 4.81
C TYR A 63 10.92 0.43 5.13
N MET A 64 9.76 0.78 4.58
CA MET A 64 8.56 -0.06 4.66
C MET A 64 8.82 -1.45 4.06
N ASN A 65 9.41 -1.51 2.86
CA ASN A 65 9.75 -2.79 2.23
C ASN A 65 10.80 -3.57 3.03
N LEU A 66 11.85 -2.90 3.50
CA LEU A 66 12.89 -3.53 4.33
C LEU A 66 12.29 -4.15 5.60
N ILE A 67 11.46 -3.40 6.33
CA ILE A 67 10.79 -3.89 7.53
C ILE A 67 9.83 -5.03 7.21
N GLY A 68 9.07 -4.95 6.12
CA GLY A 68 8.19 -6.05 5.70
C GLY A 68 8.97 -7.34 5.42
N VAL A 69 10.09 -7.27 4.69
CA VAL A 69 10.97 -8.42 4.45
C VAL A 69 11.56 -8.97 5.76
N ILE A 70 11.98 -8.11 6.69
CA ILE A 70 12.46 -8.53 8.01
C ILE A 70 11.36 -9.30 8.75
N ILE A 71 10.13 -8.79 8.78
CA ILE A 71 8.99 -9.46 9.42
C ILE A 71 8.72 -10.83 8.77
N GLN A 72 8.70 -10.89 7.43
CA GLN A 72 8.47 -12.13 6.68
C GLN A 72 9.54 -13.20 6.97
N ASN A 73 10.79 -12.80 7.20
CA ASN A 73 11.88 -13.72 7.57
C ASN A 73 11.81 -14.16 9.04
N LEU A 74 11.38 -13.28 9.94
CA LEU A 74 11.23 -13.59 11.37
C LEU A 74 9.97 -14.42 11.66
N PHE A 75 8.91 -14.20 10.90
CA PHE A 75 7.59 -14.83 11.06
C PHE A 75 7.19 -15.52 9.76
N ALA A 76 7.76 -16.71 9.55
CA ALA A 76 7.41 -17.54 8.40
C ALA A 76 5.91 -17.89 8.44
N THR A 77 5.18 -17.44 7.42
CA THR A 77 3.74 -17.57 7.28
C THR A 77 3.41 -18.17 5.92
N ALA A 78 2.72 -19.31 5.92
CA ALA A 78 2.37 -20.01 4.70
C ALA A 78 1.22 -19.28 3.97
N PRO A 79 1.36 -19.01 2.66
CA PRO A 79 0.31 -18.38 1.85
C PRO A 79 -0.84 -19.35 1.51
N PRO A 80 -1.98 -18.86 0.97
CA PRO A 80 -3.13 -19.69 0.61
C PRO A 80 -2.81 -20.85 -0.35
N TRP A 81 -1.96 -20.63 -1.36
CA TRP A 81 -1.57 -21.68 -2.30
C TRP A 81 -0.96 -22.90 -1.59
N TYR A 82 -0.20 -22.68 -0.51
CA TYR A 82 0.45 -23.76 0.24
C TYR A 82 -0.60 -24.65 0.90
N LYS A 83 -1.58 -24.04 1.57
CA LYS A 83 -2.68 -24.77 2.21
C LYS A 83 -3.47 -25.59 1.19
N ILE A 84 -3.67 -25.07 -0.03
CA ILE A 84 -4.39 -25.76 -1.10
C ILE A 84 -3.60 -26.99 -1.61
N LEU A 85 -2.28 -26.90 -1.74
CA LEU A 85 -1.43 -27.98 -2.28
C LEU A 85 -1.00 -29.02 -1.23
N HIS A 86 -0.72 -28.57 -0.01
CA HIS A 86 -0.08 -29.38 1.05
C HIS A 86 -0.95 -29.55 2.30
N GLY A 87 -2.14 -28.95 2.34
CA GLY A 87 -3.04 -29.03 3.49
C GLY A 87 -2.41 -28.43 4.75
N LEU A 88 -2.30 -29.24 5.81
CA LEU A 88 -1.73 -28.86 7.10
C LEU A 88 -0.34 -29.47 7.34
N GLU A 89 0.31 -29.97 6.30
CA GLU A 89 1.68 -30.48 6.39
C GLU A 89 2.62 -29.39 6.90
N LYS A 90 3.62 -29.80 7.70
CA LYS A 90 4.59 -28.87 8.28
C LYS A 90 5.43 -28.22 7.19
N ALA A 91 5.28 -26.90 7.08
CA ALA A 91 6.07 -26.05 6.22
C ALA A 91 7.57 -26.22 6.53
N ASN A 92 8.37 -26.39 5.48
CA ASN A 92 9.82 -26.44 5.58
C ASN A 92 10.46 -25.80 4.33
N TYR A 93 11.64 -25.20 4.49
CA TYR A 93 12.31 -24.43 3.43
C TYR A 93 12.97 -25.28 2.34
N SER A 94 12.86 -26.62 2.40
CA SER A 94 13.28 -27.48 1.28
C SER A 94 12.20 -27.64 0.20
N MET A 95 10.99 -27.12 0.47
CA MET A 95 9.89 -27.11 -0.47
C MET A 95 10.09 -26.03 -1.53
N ASN A 96 9.64 -26.29 -2.75
CA ASN A 96 9.61 -25.27 -3.80
C ASN A 96 8.44 -24.32 -3.58
N GLY A 97 8.55 -23.10 -4.11
CA GLY A 97 7.42 -22.18 -4.18
C GLY A 97 6.38 -22.63 -5.20
N SER A 98 5.30 -21.88 -5.32
CA SER A 98 4.24 -22.12 -6.30
C SER A 98 3.79 -20.80 -6.91
N PRO A 99 3.51 -20.75 -8.23
CA PRO A 99 2.90 -19.58 -8.85
C PRO A 99 1.45 -19.35 -8.38
N GLY A 100 0.89 -20.25 -7.57
CA GLY A 100 -0.50 -20.17 -7.14
C GLY A 100 -1.44 -20.07 -8.35
N GLY A 101 -2.32 -19.07 -8.34
CA GLY A 101 -3.23 -18.82 -9.46
C GLY A 101 -2.55 -18.35 -10.75
N LEU A 102 -1.32 -17.83 -10.70
CA LEU A 102 -0.61 -17.29 -11.87
C LEU A 102 -0.16 -18.37 -12.86
N GLY A 103 -0.08 -19.63 -12.45
CA GLY A 103 0.21 -20.72 -13.39
C GLY A 103 -0.81 -20.76 -14.54
N ARG A 104 -2.07 -20.36 -14.28
CA ARG A 104 -3.10 -20.26 -15.32
C ARG A 104 -2.80 -19.19 -16.37
N ILE A 105 -2.02 -18.16 -16.03
CA ILE A 105 -1.63 -17.10 -16.96
C ILE A 105 -0.52 -17.57 -17.88
N ASP A 106 0.48 -18.26 -17.33
CA ASP A 106 1.51 -18.93 -18.11
C ASP A 106 0.87 -19.91 -19.12
N ASP A 107 -0.06 -20.75 -18.66
CA ASP A 107 -0.81 -21.69 -19.51
C ASP A 107 -1.64 -20.97 -20.59
N LEU A 108 -2.28 -19.85 -20.23
CA LEU A 108 -3.14 -19.09 -21.14
C LEU A 108 -2.37 -18.44 -22.28
N PHE A 109 -1.19 -17.88 -21.99
CA PHE A 109 -0.38 -17.15 -22.97
C PHE A 109 0.72 -18.01 -23.60
N GLY A 110 0.97 -19.23 -23.09
CA GLY A 110 1.97 -20.15 -23.60
C GLY A 110 3.42 -19.70 -23.35
N PHE A 111 3.67 -18.94 -22.29
CA PHE A 111 5.02 -18.58 -21.83
C PHE A 111 5.28 -19.11 -20.43
N ASP A 112 6.55 -19.27 -20.06
CA ASP A 112 6.97 -19.59 -18.70
C ASP A 112 7.64 -18.36 -18.08
N MET A 113 6.91 -17.67 -17.20
CA MET A 113 7.41 -16.52 -16.47
C MET A 113 7.10 -16.69 -14.99
N TYR A 114 5.83 -16.89 -14.63
CA TYR A 114 5.43 -16.97 -13.23
C TYR A 114 5.77 -18.32 -12.62
N THR A 115 5.60 -19.41 -13.36
CA THR A 115 5.85 -20.77 -12.88
C THR A 115 7.30 -20.92 -12.46
N THR A 116 8.26 -20.66 -13.35
CA THR A 116 9.68 -20.73 -12.99
C THR A 116 10.06 -19.71 -11.91
N THR A 117 9.57 -18.45 -11.99
CA THR A 117 9.95 -17.41 -11.00
C THR A 117 9.48 -17.75 -9.59
N PHE A 118 8.21 -18.14 -9.43
CA PHE A 118 7.65 -18.44 -8.12
C PHE A 118 8.11 -19.79 -7.56
N THR A 119 8.35 -20.78 -8.43
CA THR A 119 8.91 -22.08 -7.99
C THR A 119 10.28 -21.90 -7.33
N ASN A 120 11.10 -20.98 -7.88
CA ASN A 120 12.46 -20.69 -7.41
C ASN A 120 12.53 -19.48 -6.45
N SER A 121 11.40 -18.98 -5.96
CA SER A 121 11.38 -17.84 -5.04
C SER A 121 12.07 -18.20 -3.72
N PRO A 122 12.99 -17.38 -3.20
CA PRO A 122 13.65 -17.63 -1.92
C PRO A 122 12.72 -17.38 -0.71
N LEU A 123 11.57 -16.74 -0.92
CA LEU A 123 10.67 -16.29 0.14
C LEU A 123 9.29 -16.96 0.04
N ILE A 124 9.27 -18.29 0.12
CA ILE A 124 8.04 -19.10 -0.06
C ILE A 124 7.04 -18.97 1.10
N PHE A 125 7.52 -18.66 2.31
CA PHE A 125 6.70 -18.49 3.52
C PHE A 125 6.69 -17.04 4.02
N GLY A 126 6.71 -16.08 3.09
CA GLY A 126 6.66 -14.64 3.41
C GLY A 126 5.30 -14.01 3.16
N ALA A 127 4.20 -14.67 3.49
CA ALA A 127 2.85 -14.12 3.24
C ALA A 127 2.61 -12.83 4.07
N PHE A 128 3.00 -12.84 5.34
CA PHE A 128 2.69 -11.80 6.31
C PHE A 128 3.88 -10.87 6.62
N PRO A 129 3.69 -9.54 6.61
CA PRO A 129 2.59 -8.80 6.01
C PRO A 129 2.71 -8.76 4.49
N SER A 130 1.62 -8.42 3.79
CA SER A 130 1.64 -8.36 2.34
C SER A 130 2.34 -7.09 1.83
N LEU A 131 3.53 -7.25 1.24
CA LEU A 131 4.23 -6.15 0.59
C LEU A 131 3.53 -5.65 -0.69
N HIS A 132 2.73 -6.48 -1.36
CA HIS A 132 1.92 -6.03 -2.49
C HIS A 132 0.90 -4.98 -2.04
N SER A 133 0.20 -5.27 -0.94
CA SER A 133 -0.73 -4.33 -0.31
C SER A 133 0.00 -3.07 0.19
N ALA A 134 1.13 -3.24 0.86
CA ALA A 134 1.92 -2.13 1.39
C ALA A 134 2.37 -1.17 0.27
N CYS A 135 2.95 -1.69 -0.80
CA CYS A 135 3.38 -0.90 -1.96
C CYS A 135 2.21 -0.18 -2.63
N ALA A 136 1.11 -0.87 -2.93
CA ALA A 136 -0.07 -0.24 -3.55
C ALA A 136 -0.69 0.85 -2.67
N THR A 137 -0.69 0.65 -1.35
CA THR A 137 -1.18 1.64 -0.39
C THR A 137 -0.27 2.85 -0.33
N MET A 138 1.05 2.64 -0.29
CA MET A 138 2.03 3.73 -0.34
C MET A 138 1.87 4.54 -1.62
N ASP A 139 1.78 3.88 -2.78
CA ASP A 139 1.55 4.52 -4.07
C ASP A 139 0.25 5.33 -4.06
N ALA A 140 -0.85 4.76 -3.56
CA ALA A 140 -2.14 5.42 -3.47
C ALA A 140 -2.12 6.64 -2.55
N LEU A 141 -1.42 6.57 -1.41
CA LEU A 141 -1.28 7.69 -0.48
C LEU A 141 -0.51 8.85 -1.10
N TRP A 142 0.60 8.57 -1.78
CA TRP A 142 1.39 9.60 -2.46
C TRP A 142 0.69 10.19 -3.69
N LEU A 143 -0.02 9.36 -4.46
CA LEU A 143 -0.88 9.84 -5.54
C LEU A 143 -2.04 10.69 -5.01
N SER A 144 -2.60 10.35 -3.85
CA SER A 144 -3.63 11.16 -3.17
C SER A 144 -3.07 12.49 -2.67
N TYR A 145 -1.83 12.51 -2.17
CA TYR A 145 -1.12 13.75 -1.85
C TYR A 145 -0.91 14.65 -3.08
N LEU A 146 -0.58 14.07 -4.24
CA LEU A 146 -0.43 14.82 -5.49
C LEU A 146 -1.77 15.30 -6.06
N PHE A 147 -2.78 14.42 -6.07
CA PHE A 147 -4.05 14.58 -6.78
C PHE A 147 -5.27 14.31 -5.87
N PRO A 148 -5.51 15.13 -4.83
CA PRO A 148 -6.49 14.83 -3.79
C PRO A 148 -7.94 14.72 -4.29
N LYS A 149 -8.27 15.36 -5.42
CA LYS A 149 -9.62 15.32 -6.01
C LYS A 149 -10.00 13.97 -6.62
N ILE A 150 -9.01 13.12 -6.92
CA ILE A 150 -9.22 11.80 -7.55
C ILE A 150 -8.75 10.65 -6.67
N SER A 151 -8.51 10.89 -5.37
CA SER A 151 -7.99 9.89 -4.42
C SER A 151 -8.82 8.60 -4.35
N TRP A 152 -10.12 8.69 -4.59
CA TRP A 152 -11.02 7.54 -4.63
C TRP A 152 -10.62 6.51 -5.70
N VAL A 153 -10.05 6.94 -6.83
CA VAL A 153 -9.55 6.05 -7.90
C VAL A 153 -8.37 5.22 -7.39
N PHE A 154 -7.45 5.84 -6.66
CA PHE A 154 -6.28 5.14 -6.10
C PHE A 154 -6.70 4.15 -5.01
N CYS A 155 -7.73 4.48 -4.23
CA CYS A 155 -8.33 3.57 -3.27
C CYS A 155 -8.95 2.33 -3.94
N ILE A 156 -9.67 2.51 -5.06
CA ILE A 156 -10.18 1.39 -5.87
C ILE A 156 -9.04 0.49 -6.34
N TYR A 157 -7.91 1.07 -6.78
CA TYR A 157 -6.75 0.27 -7.20
C TYR A 157 -6.20 -0.59 -6.05
N VAL A 158 -6.09 -0.06 -4.83
CA VAL A 158 -5.64 -0.84 -3.66
C VAL A 158 -6.54 -2.05 -3.44
N PHE A 159 -7.87 -1.84 -3.39
CA PHE A 159 -8.82 -2.93 -3.18
C PHE A 159 -8.88 -3.90 -4.36
N TRP A 160 -8.66 -3.42 -5.59
CA TRP A 160 -8.55 -4.29 -6.75
C TRP A 160 -7.33 -5.20 -6.63
N LEU A 161 -6.15 -4.65 -6.28
CA LEU A 161 -4.95 -5.46 -6.08
C LEU A 161 -5.10 -6.44 -4.91
N TRP A 162 -5.75 -6.03 -3.82
CA TRP A 162 -6.09 -6.93 -2.72
C TRP A 162 -6.87 -8.14 -3.21
N TRP A 163 -7.96 -7.90 -3.95
CA TRP A 163 -8.72 -8.98 -4.57
C TRP A 163 -7.84 -9.85 -5.47
N CYS A 164 -6.98 -9.26 -6.32
CA CYS A 164 -6.07 -10.01 -7.20
C CYS A 164 -5.19 -10.98 -6.40
N THR A 165 -4.57 -10.51 -5.31
CA THR A 165 -3.64 -11.33 -4.50
C THR A 165 -4.33 -12.49 -3.78
N MET A 166 -5.57 -12.30 -3.32
CA MET A 166 -6.38 -13.36 -2.71
C MET A 166 -6.86 -14.35 -3.78
N TYR A 167 -7.40 -13.85 -4.88
CA TYR A 167 -7.88 -14.65 -6.02
C TYR A 167 -6.77 -15.53 -6.62
N LEU A 168 -5.55 -14.98 -6.73
CA LEU A 168 -4.36 -15.69 -7.20
C LEU A 168 -3.68 -16.51 -6.09
N THR A 169 -4.29 -16.63 -4.91
CA THR A 169 -3.87 -17.47 -3.77
C THR A 169 -2.50 -17.13 -3.16
N HIS A 170 -2.08 -15.87 -3.24
CA HIS A 170 -0.79 -15.41 -2.70
C HIS A 170 -0.90 -14.84 -1.28
N HIS A 171 -2.04 -14.27 -0.90
CA HIS A 171 -2.22 -13.59 0.39
C HIS A 171 -3.58 -13.86 0.99
N TYR A 172 -3.62 -13.92 2.32
CA TYR A 172 -4.85 -13.79 3.09
C TYR A 172 -5.21 -12.31 3.27
N PHE A 173 -6.49 -12.03 3.51
CA PHE A 173 -7.01 -10.70 3.81
C PHE A 173 -6.25 -10.00 4.94
N MET A 174 -5.92 -10.73 6.01
CA MET A 174 -5.17 -10.16 7.14
C MET A 174 -3.76 -9.72 6.77
N ASP A 175 -3.11 -10.44 5.85
CA ASP A 175 -1.79 -10.07 5.34
C ASP A 175 -1.87 -8.71 4.63
N LEU A 176 -2.96 -8.48 3.89
CA LEU A 176 -3.22 -7.25 3.15
C LEU A 176 -3.51 -6.07 4.07
N VAL A 177 -4.39 -6.25 5.06
CA VAL A 177 -4.73 -5.21 6.04
C VAL A 177 -3.46 -4.72 6.74
N LEU A 178 -2.62 -5.64 7.22
CA LEU A 178 -1.43 -5.28 7.96
C LEU A 178 -0.31 -4.73 7.06
N GLY A 179 -0.26 -5.16 5.80
CA GLY A 179 0.56 -4.51 4.77
C GLY A 179 0.18 -3.04 4.56
N SER A 180 -1.11 -2.73 4.40
CA SER A 180 -1.58 -1.35 4.28
C SER A 180 -1.33 -0.53 5.55
N SER A 181 -1.57 -1.11 6.73
CA SER A 181 -1.29 -0.44 8.01
C SER A 181 0.19 -0.07 8.15
N LEU A 182 1.09 -0.94 7.69
CA LEU A 182 2.53 -0.65 7.67
C LEU A 182 2.85 0.54 6.74
N ALA A 183 2.26 0.56 5.54
CA ALA A 183 2.44 1.66 4.59
C ALA A 183 1.91 3.00 5.14
N ILE A 184 0.69 2.98 5.70
CA ILE A 184 0.07 4.14 6.36
C ILE A 184 0.98 4.67 7.48
N SER A 185 1.53 3.78 8.30
CA SER A 185 2.43 4.16 9.40
C SER A 185 3.67 4.90 8.89
N PHE A 186 4.34 4.38 7.85
CA PHE A 186 5.52 5.02 7.26
C PHE A 186 5.19 6.34 6.54
N PHE A 187 4.03 6.40 5.87
CA PHE A 187 3.55 7.62 5.23
C PHE A 187 3.32 8.73 6.26
N TYR A 188 2.59 8.45 7.34
CA TYR A 188 2.37 9.44 8.40
C TYR A 188 3.65 9.77 9.16
N PHE A 189 4.56 8.81 9.37
CA PHE A 189 5.86 9.08 9.99
C PHE A 189 6.62 10.20 9.27
N VAL A 190 6.76 10.13 7.94
CA VAL A 190 7.49 11.17 7.20
C VAL A 190 6.76 12.53 7.19
N HIS A 191 5.44 12.55 7.37
CA HIS A 191 4.67 13.78 7.53
C HIS A 191 4.84 14.37 8.93
N ILE A 192 4.79 13.52 9.97
CA ILE A 192 4.89 13.93 11.37
C ILE A 192 6.27 14.50 11.69
N VAL A 193 7.34 13.89 11.16
CA VAL A 193 8.71 14.39 11.34
C VAL A 193 8.96 15.65 10.46
N GLY A 194 7.99 16.08 9.66
CA GLY A 194 8.11 17.31 8.86
C GLY A 194 9.05 17.16 7.67
N TRP A 195 9.21 15.95 7.12
CA TRP A 195 10.06 15.73 5.93
C TRP A 195 9.33 15.97 4.61
N VAL A 196 8.00 16.10 4.65
CA VAL A 196 7.18 16.34 3.45
C VAL A 196 6.76 17.81 3.42
N PRO A 197 7.16 18.59 2.39
CA PRO A 197 6.70 19.97 2.24
C PRO A 197 5.20 20.04 1.92
N LYS A 198 4.56 21.15 2.30
CA LYS A 198 3.20 21.46 1.92
C LYS A 198 3.12 21.68 0.40
N LYS A 199 2.18 20.98 -0.24
CA LYS A 199 1.86 21.24 -1.65
C LYS A 199 0.99 22.48 -1.75
N SER A 200 1.51 23.53 -2.39
CA SER A 200 0.80 24.80 -2.53
C SER A 200 -0.30 24.72 -3.59
N ASN A 201 -1.44 25.34 -3.31
CA ASN A 201 -2.53 25.47 -4.28
C ASN A 201 -2.07 26.37 -5.44
N GLY A 202 -2.16 25.88 -6.68
CA GLY A 202 -1.73 26.60 -7.89
C GLY A 202 -0.32 26.25 -8.40
N HIS A 203 0.51 25.57 -7.61
CA HIS A 203 1.81 25.08 -8.05
C HIS A 203 1.64 23.72 -8.72
N LEU A 204 1.65 23.71 -10.06
CA LEU A 204 1.50 22.47 -10.82
C LEU A 204 2.78 21.65 -10.89
N SER A 205 3.95 22.28 -10.88
CA SER A 205 5.23 21.59 -11.04
C SER A 205 6.23 21.96 -9.95
N ARG A 206 7.18 21.05 -9.69
CA ARG A 206 8.32 21.26 -8.79
C ARG A 206 9.08 22.57 -9.04
N PHE A 207 9.10 23.04 -10.30
CA PHE A 207 9.87 24.20 -10.72
C PHE A 207 9.21 25.53 -10.36
N SER A 208 7.95 25.51 -9.93
CA SER A 208 7.22 26.71 -9.51
C SER A 208 7.56 27.13 -8.08
N TYR A 209 8.23 26.29 -7.29
CA TYR A 209 8.50 26.55 -5.87
C TYR A 209 9.77 27.40 -5.70
N GLU A 210 9.62 28.62 -5.14
CA GLU A 210 10.73 29.49 -4.75
C GLU A 210 11.23 29.17 -3.33
N SER A 211 10.31 28.83 -2.44
CA SER A 211 10.58 28.42 -1.06
C SER A 211 9.77 27.16 -0.69
N LEU A 212 10.26 26.40 0.29
CA LEU A 212 9.57 25.24 0.82
C LEU A 212 8.97 25.58 2.18
N HIS A 213 7.69 25.26 2.34
CA HIS A 213 6.98 25.35 3.62
C HIS A 213 6.67 23.93 4.09
N TYR A 214 6.87 23.66 5.37
CA TYR A 214 6.60 22.35 5.97
C TYR A 214 5.43 22.48 6.95
N HIS A 215 4.75 21.36 7.24
CA HIS A 215 3.81 21.33 8.34
C HIS A 215 4.57 21.45 9.65
N ASP A 216 4.14 22.38 10.50
CA ASP A 216 4.53 22.41 11.90
C ASP A 216 3.31 22.02 12.73
N ILE A 217 3.28 20.75 13.12
CA ILE A 217 2.13 20.14 13.77
C ILE A 217 1.86 20.76 15.14
N PHE A 218 2.88 21.32 15.79
CA PHE A 218 2.71 21.94 17.10
C PHE A 218 2.14 23.35 16.98
N SER A 219 2.54 24.13 15.96
CA SER A 219 1.98 25.47 15.74
C SER A 219 0.64 25.46 14.99
N GLU A 220 0.35 24.41 14.23
CA GLU A 220 -0.93 24.21 13.54
C GLU A 220 -1.97 23.45 14.39
N ASP A 221 -1.64 23.11 15.64
CA ASP A 221 -2.58 22.45 16.55
C ASP A 221 -3.72 23.42 16.89
N PRO A 222 -4.97 23.14 16.49
CA PRO A 222 -6.11 24.01 16.78
C PRO A 222 -6.35 24.16 18.29
N ILE A 223 -5.83 23.26 19.13
CA ILE A 223 -5.93 23.35 20.60
C ILE A 223 -4.99 24.44 21.15
N ASN A 224 -3.84 24.68 20.52
CA ASN A 224 -2.87 25.69 20.97
C ASN A 224 -3.30 27.13 20.65
N ASN A 225 -4.25 27.30 19.73
CA ASN A 225 -4.82 28.61 19.37
C ASN A 225 -6.15 28.89 20.08
N ILE A 226 -6.54 28.09 21.09
CA ILE A 226 -7.69 28.41 21.95
C ILE A 226 -7.24 29.51 22.90
N GLU A 227 -7.49 30.77 22.54
CA GLU A 227 -7.48 31.85 23.53
C GLU A 227 -8.66 31.63 24.48
N VAL A 228 -8.34 31.43 25.76
CA VAL A 228 -9.32 31.29 26.83
C VAL A 228 -9.35 32.64 27.54
N ASP A 229 -10.53 33.23 27.69
CA ASP A 229 -10.66 34.47 28.46
C ASP A 229 -10.36 34.25 29.96
N ASP A 230 -10.20 35.33 30.73
CA ASP A 230 -9.92 35.28 32.18
C ASP A 230 -11.00 34.51 32.99
N ALA A 231 -12.15 34.17 32.37
CA ALA A 231 -13.25 33.43 32.96
C ALA A 231 -13.32 31.95 32.54
N GLY A 232 -12.43 31.48 31.65
CA GLY A 232 -12.36 30.08 31.23
C GLY A 232 -13.21 29.72 30.01
N PHE A 233 -13.73 30.71 29.26
CA PHE A 233 -14.56 30.47 28.08
C PHE A 233 -13.73 30.52 26.78
N ILE A 234 -14.07 29.66 25.81
CA ILE A 234 -13.41 29.60 24.49
C ILE A 234 -13.84 30.83 23.68
N ILE A 235 -12.88 31.64 23.24
CA ILE A 235 -13.15 32.74 22.31
C ILE A 235 -13.31 32.13 20.91
N ASP A 236 -14.53 32.20 20.36
CA ASP A 236 -14.83 31.72 19.01
C ASP A 236 -14.69 32.91 18.03
N ASP A 237 -13.61 32.94 17.24
CA ASP A 237 -13.27 34.04 16.32
C ASP A 237 -14.15 34.08 15.05
N ASP A 238 -15.10 33.16 14.90
CA ASP A 238 -15.94 33.01 13.70
C ASP A 238 -16.94 34.16 13.46
N GLU A 239 -17.08 35.12 14.38
CA GLU A 239 -18.00 36.25 14.22
C GLU A 239 -17.40 37.49 13.49
N PHE A 240 -16.08 37.56 13.25
CA PHE A 240 -15.43 38.78 12.72
C PHE A 240 -15.23 38.83 11.19
N ILE A 241 -15.42 37.73 10.45
CA ILE A 241 -15.19 37.70 8.98
C ILE A 241 -16.47 38.00 8.17
N ALA A 242 -17.63 38.17 8.82
CA ALA A 242 -18.88 38.44 8.10
C ALA A 242 -19.10 39.91 7.67
N ASN A 243 -18.21 40.85 7.98
CA ASN A 243 -18.31 42.25 7.52
C ASN A 243 -16.94 42.94 7.41
N SER A 244 -16.18 42.68 6.33
CA SER A 244 -15.36 43.72 5.65
C SER A 244 -14.90 43.29 4.27
#